data_AF-A0A2G4GX71-F1
#
_entry.id   AF-A0A2G4GX71-F1
#
_cell.length_a   1.000
_cell.length_b   1.000
_cell.length_c   1.000
_cell.angle_alpha   90.00
_cell.angle_beta   90.00
_cell.angle_gamma   90.00
#
_symmetry.space_group_name_H-M   'P 1'
#
loop_
_entity.id
_entity.type
_entity.pdbx_description
1 polymer ?
#
loop_
_entity_poly.entity_id
_entity_poly.type
_entity_poly.pdbx_seq_one_letter_code
_entity_poly.pdbx_strand_id
1 'polypeptide(L)'
;MKPRTSHSAIPAIFARRRAGTLLHLSSLPAPHGVGDLGPAAHEFARWCASAGQSVWQMLPVGPVGAGNSPYASTSSFAGEPLFISLELLVEEGLLSRASLRPSRGEPAVSAEGPVNWTAARRFKEPRLRAAYQAQRRKTRGVPAALRAFERQHSSWLPGWCRFAMSQRGASPDPTYHIWVQWEFQRQWNLLRARCTALNVLLLGDVPIFVPLDSADVQDNPRLFRLDRSGRPEVVTGVPPDCFSTTGQLWGHPHYRWSEHRRTGFAWWIARIAASLARFDALRIDHFVGFVHAYEISGTARTARRGTWRPTPGAELLTAVERACGRLPLVAEDLGAVTPAVTALRERFGLPGMKLVHNAFYGPASTDLPCLHPLDCVAYPGTHDNDTTVGWWRSLPAAARARYASYVGAASPLEARRTLAHSMVQATLQSPARTAIVAMQDHLGLDRSARMNVPGKGTKQWRWRMAPDALRGLDATTMRHSVFATARV
;
A
#
# COMPACT_ATOMS: atom_id res chain seq x y z
N MET A 1 -41.62 -15.55 11.15
CA MET A 1 -40.27 -15.52 10.55
C MET A 1 -39.88 -14.05 10.39
N LYS A 2 -38.95 -13.53 11.22
CA LYS A 2 -38.45 -12.16 11.04
C LYS A 2 -37.67 -12.10 9.71
N PRO A 3 -37.83 -11.05 8.89
CA PRO A 3 -37.09 -10.93 7.64
C PRO A 3 -35.60 -10.85 7.96
N ARG A 4 -34.80 -11.69 7.31
CA ARG A 4 -33.34 -11.59 7.32
C ARG A 4 -32.97 -10.18 6.84
N THR A 5 -32.47 -9.34 7.74
CA THR A 5 -31.82 -8.08 7.34
C THR A 5 -30.65 -8.42 6.42
N SER A 6 -30.60 -7.76 5.26
CA SER A 6 -29.71 -8.07 4.13
C SER A 6 -28.24 -7.74 4.41
N HIS A 7 -27.59 -8.49 5.30
CA HIS A 7 -26.18 -8.28 5.69
C HIS A 7 -25.14 -8.94 4.77
N SER A 8 -25.48 -9.30 3.52
CA SER A 8 -24.53 -10.00 2.65
C SER A 8 -24.68 -9.57 1.20
N ALA A 9 -24.21 -8.36 0.91
CA ALA A 9 -23.87 -8.01 -0.46
C ALA A 9 -22.40 -7.59 -0.49
N ILE A 10 -21.66 -8.06 -1.49
CA ILE A 10 -20.22 -7.76 -1.69
C ILE A 10 -20.08 -6.33 -2.24
N PRO A 11 -19.25 -5.43 -1.66
CA PRO A 11 -19.17 -4.01 -2.07
C PRO A 11 -19.13 -3.84 -3.58
N ALA A 12 -19.76 -2.79 -4.13
CA ALA A 12 -19.94 -2.61 -5.58
C ALA A 12 -18.62 -2.66 -6.37
N ILE A 13 -17.52 -2.17 -5.76
CA ILE A 13 -16.16 -2.26 -6.31
C ILE A 13 -15.72 -3.72 -6.57
N PHE A 14 -16.18 -4.68 -5.78
CA PHE A 14 -15.87 -6.11 -5.88
C PHE A 14 -17.04 -6.96 -6.40
N ALA A 15 -18.09 -6.32 -6.94
CA ALA A 15 -19.27 -7.04 -7.45
C ALA A 15 -19.06 -7.61 -8.86
N ARG A 16 -18.14 -7.04 -9.65
CA ARG A 16 -17.84 -7.43 -11.03
C ARG A 16 -16.42 -7.93 -11.19
N ARG A 17 -16.17 -8.66 -12.28
CA ARG A 17 -14.82 -9.09 -12.67
C ARG A 17 -13.98 -7.89 -13.11
N ARG A 18 -12.76 -7.77 -12.58
CA ARG A 18 -11.82 -6.67 -12.84
C ARG A 18 -10.39 -7.19 -12.99
N ALA A 19 -9.62 -6.49 -13.81
CA ALA A 19 -8.17 -6.56 -13.83
C ALA A 19 -7.58 -5.27 -13.24
N GLY A 20 -6.41 -5.38 -12.61
CA GLY A 20 -5.70 -4.24 -12.06
C GLY A 20 -4.19 -4.43 -12.02
N THR A 21 -3.51 -3.32 -11.77
CA THR A 21 -2.04 -3.27 -11.65
C THR A 21 -1.63 -2.79 -10.27
N LEU A 22 -0.68 -3.51 -9.65
CA LEU A 22 0.01 -3.07 -8.44
C LEU A 22 1.27 -2.28 -8.84
N LEU A 23 1.26 -0.97 -8.56
CA LEU A 23 2.41 -0.09 -8.73
C LEU A 23 2.36 1.01 -7.67
N HIS A 24 3.35 1.08 -6.79
CA HIS A 24 3.40 2.15 -5.79
C HIS A 24 3.85 3.48 -6.41
N LEU A 25 3.41 4.61 -5.86
CA LEU A 25 3.78 5.95 -6.34
C LEU A 25 5.30 6.14 -6.43
N SER A 26 6.05 5.66 -5.44
CA SER A 26 7.52 5.81 -5.44
C SER A 26 8.20 5.16 -6.65
N SER A 27 7.55 4.16 -7.26
CA SER A 27 8.04 3.42 -8.41
C SER A 27 7.77 4.11 -9.76
N LEU A 28 7.02 5.22 -9.78
CA LEU A 28 6.81 5.98 -11.01
C LEU A 28 8.10 6.68 -11.48
N PRO A 29 8.30 6.85 -12.80
CA PRO A 29 9.48 7.49 -13.38
C PRO A 29 9.45 9.03 -13.30
N ALA A 30 9.13 9.62 -12.15
CA ALA A 30 9.20 11.08 -11.98
C ALA A 30 10.67 11.57 -11.88
N PRO A 31 11.02 12.76 -12.40
CA PRO A 31 12.43 13.17 -12.57
C PRO A 31 13.16 13.53 -11.27
N HIS A 32 12.47 13.58 -10.12
CA HIS A 32 12.99 14.15 -8.87
C HIS A 32 13.43 13.09 -7.83
N GLY A 33 13.92 11.94 -8.29
CA GLY A 33 14.57 10.90 -7.46
C GLY A 33 13.63 9.91 -6.77
N VAL A 34 12.32 10.18 -6.79
CA VAL A 34 11.22 9.32 -6.35
C VAL A 34 10.00 9.65 -7.19
N GLY A 35 9.16 8.66 -7.48
CA GLY A 35 7.87 8.92 -8.13
C GLY A 35 6.96 9.82 -7.27
N ASP A 36 6.10 10.59 -7.93
CA ASP A 36 5.25 11.60 -7.28
C ASP A 36 3.87 11.71 -7.97
N LEU A 37 3.01 12.58 -7.46
CA LEU A 37 1.63 12.80 -7.93
C LEU A 37 1.54 13.62 -9.24
N GLY A 38 2.66 13.79 -9.94
CA GLY A 38 2.79 14.63 -11.13
C GLY A 38 2.45 13.93 -12.45
N PRO A 39 2.96 14.46 -13.58
CA PRO A 39 2.66 13.96 -14.92
C PRO A 39 2.77 12.44 -15.09
N ALA A 40 3.78 11.81 -14.49
CA ALA A 40 4.00 10.36 -14.54
C ALA A 40 2.83 9.55 -13.91
N ALA A 41 2.24 10.02 -12.81
CA ALA A 41 1.08 9.37 -12.19
C ALA A 41 -0.16 9.48 -13.08
N HIS A 42 -0.38 10.65 -13.69
CA HIS A 42 -1.50 10.87 -14.62
C HIS A 42 -1.34 10.09 -15.92
N GLU A 43 -0.11 9.92 -16.41
CA GLU A 43 0.21 9.05 -17.55
C GLU A 43 -0.04 7.58 -17.22
N PHE A 44 0.39 7.12 -16.05
CA PHE A 44 0.13 5.76 -15.62
C PHE A 44 -1.38 5.47 -15.51
N ALA A 45 -2.18 6.42 -14.97
CA ALA A 45 -3.63 6.29 -14.94
C ALA A 45 -4.24 6.18 -16.36
N ARG A 46 -3.73 6.94 -17.34
CA ARG A 46 -4.14 6.81 -18.75
C ARG A 46 -3.79 5.44 -19.33
N TRP A 47 -2.58 4.95 -19.03
CA TRP A 47 -2.13 3.64 -19.45
C TRP A 47 -2.98 2.52 -18.84
N CYS A 48 -3.34 2.60 -17.56
CA CYS A 48 -4.24 1.63 -16.93
C CYS A 48 -5.56 1.54 -17.72
N ALA A 49 -6.17 2.69 -18.03
CA ALA A 49 -7.42 2.74 -18.78
C ALA A 49 -7.29 2.17 -20.22
N SER A 50 -6.20 2.51 -20.94
CA SER A 50 -5.97 1.98 -22.28
C SER A 50 -5.75 0.47 -22.28
N ALA A 51 -4.97 -0.04 -21.32
CA ALA A 51 -4.66 -1.46 -21.12
C ALA A 51 -5.80 -2.29 -20.49
N GLY A 52 -6.97 -1.68 -20.22
CA GLY A 52 -8.12 -2.35 -19.61
C GLY A 52 -7.99 -2.61 -18.10
N GLN A 53 -6.99 -2.03 -17.44
CA GLN A 53 -6.79 -2.15 -15.99
C GLN A 53 -7.73 -1.17 -15.28
N SER A 54 -8.78 -1.67 -14.64
CA SER A 54 -9.79 -0.86 -13.94
C SER A 54 -9.49 -0.64 -12.46
N VAL A 55 -8.39 -1.22 -11.95
CA VAL A 55 -7.92 -1.04 -10.56
C VAL A 55 -6.43 -0.72 -10.57
N TRP A 56 -6.04 0.36 -9.90
CA TRP A 56 -4.65 0.67 -9.57
C TRP A 56 -4.45 0.48 -8.07
N GLN A 57 -3.69 -0.54 -7.70
CA GLN A 57 -3.34 -0.79 -6.31
C GLN A 57 -2.02 -0.12 -5.94
N MET A 58 -1.99 0.47 -4.75
CA MET A 58 -0.83 1.09 -4.13
C MET A 58 -0.56 0.51 -2.75
N LEU A 59 0.71 0.56 -2.33
CA LEU A 59 1.11 0.41 -0.93
C LEU A 59 0.71 1.66 -0.12
N PRO A 60 0.88 1.68 1.23
CA PRO A 60 0.58 2.86 2.04
C PRO A 60 1.30 4.12 1.53
N VAL A 61 0.61 5.25 1.52
CA VAL A 61 1.11 6.52 0.97
C VAL A 61 1.47 7.56 2.04
N GLY A 62 1.52 7.12 3.30
CA GLY A 62 1.92 7.96 4.42
C GLY A 62 3.44 8.16 4.48
N PRO A 63 3.93 9.11 5.30
CA PRO A 63 5.34 9.40 5.45
C PRO A 63 6.13 8.13 5.80
N VAL A 64 7.15 7.80 5.02
CA VAL A 64 7.93 6.57 5.21
C VAL A 64 8.76 6.65 6.49
N GLY A 65 8.78 5.58 7.28
CA GLY A 65 9.61 5.49 8.48
C GLY A 65 10.85 4.63 8.29
N ALA A 66 11.14 3.80 9.30
CA ALA A 66 12.35 2.98 9.34
C ALA A 66 12.56 2.16 8.06
N GLY A 67 13.77 2.20 7.50
CA GLY A 67 14.12 1.51 6.25
C GLY A 67 13.47 2.09 4.99
N ASN A 68 12.79 3.24 5.08
CA ASN A 68 11.89 3.80 4.07
C ASN A 68 10.68 2.89 3.77
N SER A 69 10.26 2.09 4.76
CA SER A 69 9.11 1.21 4.61
C SER A 69 7.79 1.98 4.66
N PRO A 70 6.90 1.82 3.67
CA PRO A 70 5.53 2.33 3.73
C PRO A 70 4.72 1.76 4.91
N TYR A 71 5.05 0.55 5.37
CA TYR A 71 4.37 -0.11 6.50
C TYR A 71 4.88 0.35 7.86
N ALA A 72 6.02 1.05 7.88
CA ALA A 72 6.53 1.70 9.07
C ALA A 72 6.21 3.20 9.05
N SER A 73 5.02 3.59 8.54
CA SER A 73 4.70 5.01 8.37
C SER A 73 4.64 5.75 9.70
N THR A 74 5.19 6.96 9.74
CA THR A 74 5.20 7.79 10.97
C THR A 74 3.89 8.53 11.22
N SER A 75 2.87 8.33 10.38
CA SER A 75 1.50 8.77 10.62
C SER A 75 0.50 7.94 9.81
N SER A 76 -0.58 7.53 10.46
CA SER A 76 -1.71 6.84 9.83
C SER A 76 -2.61 7.77 8.99
N PHE A 77 -2.38 9.09 9.05
CA PHE A 77 -3.26 10.09 8.46
C PHE A 77 -2.57 10.95 7.39
N ALA A 78 -1.33 11.37 7.66
CA ALA A 78 -0.57 12.23 6.78
C ALA A 78 -0.22 11.53 5.46
N GLY A 79 0.01 12.30 4.40
CA GLY A 79 0.64 11.86 3.15
C GLY A 79 2.15 12.12 3.16
N GLU A 80 2.91 11.29 2.46
CA GLU A 80 4.36 11.44 2.29
C GLU A 80 4.70 12.73 1.51
N PRO A 81 5.39 13.70 2.13
CA PRO A 81 5.75 14.97 1.47
C PRO A 81 6.54 14.79 0.17
N LEU A 82 7.35 13.72 0.05
CA LEU A 82 8.14 13.47 -1.15
C LEU A 82 7.29 13.08 -2.38
N PHE A 83 6.01 12.75 -2.21
CA PHE A 83 5.09 12.49 -3.32
C PHE A 83 4.43 13.75 -3.89
N ILE A 84 4.68 14.93 -3.33
CA ILE A 84 4.25 16.20 -3.93
C ILE A 84 5.08 16.45 -5.20
N SER A 85 4.40 16.61 -6.33
CA SER A 85 5.01 16.94 -7.61
C SER A 85 5.50 18.38 -7.64
N LEU A 86 6.78 18.55 -7.96
CA LEU A 86 7.37 19.88 -8.18
C LEU A 86 6.97 20.46 -9.54
N GLU A 87 6.63 19.62 -10.53
CA GLU A 87 6.16 20.06 -11.84
C GLU A 87 4.82 20.77 -11.74
N LEU A 88 3.87 20.22 -10.96
CA LEU A 88 2.59 20.89 -10.70
C LEU A 88 2.77 22.22 -9.95
N LEU A 89 3.74 22.30 -9.02
CA LEU A 89 4.07 23.56 -8.35
C LEU A 89 4.68 24.60 -9.31
N VAL A 90 5.33 24.17 -10.40
CA VAL A 90 5.77 25.07 -11.48
C VAL A 90 4.59 25.55 -12.31
N GLU A 91 3.64 24.66 -12.65
CA GLU A 91 2.41 25.03 -13.37
C GLU A 91 1.58 26.06 -12.60
N GLU A 92 1.60 26.00 -11.26
CA GLU A 92 0.91 26.96 -10.39
C GLU A 92 1.64 28.29 -10.18
N GLY A 93 2.86 28.41 -10.74
CA GLY A 93 3.73 29.56 -10.57
C GLY A 93 4.29 29.71 -9.15
N LEU A 94 4.35 28.63 -8.37
CA LEU A 94 4.98 28.60 -7.04
C LEU A 94 6.46 28.27 -7.11
N LEU A 95 6.88 27.62 -8.19
CA LEU A 95 8.27 27.35 -8.54
C LEU A 95 8.55 27.79 -9.98
N SER A 96 9.81 28.06 -10.28
CA SER A 96 10.26 28.27 -11.66
C SER A 96 10.75 26.95 -12.26
N ARG A 97 10.71 26.81 -13.60
CA ARG A 97 11.31 25.65 -14.28
C ARG A 97 12.80 25.47 -13.95
N ALA A 98 13.52 26.57 -13.75
CA ALA A 98 14.93 26.53 -13.37
C ALA A 98 15.16 25.85 -12.01
N SER A 99 14.20 25.95 -11.08
CA SER A 99 14.28 25.29 -9.77
C SER A 99 14.29 23.76 -9.89
N LEU A 100 13.74 23.18 -10.96
CA LEU A 100 13.72 21.72 -11.15
C LEU A 100 15.08 21.14 -11.56
N ARG A 101 16.08 21.99 -11.82
CA ARG A 101 17.45 21.54 -12.14
C ARG A 101 18.29 21.49 -10.88
N PRO A 102 19.06 20.40 -10.64
CA PRO A 102 20.03 20.37 -9.55
C PRO A 102 21.07 21.49 -9.70
N SER A 103 21.30 22.22 -8.61
CA SER A 103 22.36 23.23 -8.51
C SER A 103 23.68 22.59 -8.08
N ARG A 104 24.79 23.33 -8.20
CA ARG A 104 26.12 22.84 -7.75
C ARG A 104 26.06 22.47 -6.26
N GLY A 105 26.41 21.22 -5.93
CA GLY A 105 26.38 20.68 -4.57
C GLY A 105 25.07 20.02 -4.14
N GLU A 106 24.02 20.10 -4.96
CA GLU A 106 22.81 19.31 -4.77
C GLU A 106 22.99 17.87 -5.28
N PRO A 107 22.25 16.90 -4.72
CA PRO A 107 22.30 15.54 -5.22
C PRO A 107 21.75 15.46 -6.65
N ALA A 108 22.34 14.59 -7.46
CA ALA A 108 21.75 14.21 -8.74
C ALA A 108 20.42 13.49 -8.49
N VAL A 109 19.36 13.95 -9.17
CA VAL A 109 18.05 13.31 -9.23
C VAL A 109 17.71 13.01 -10.68
N SER A 110 17.02 11.88 -10.90
CA SER A 110 16.65 11.40 -12.24
C SER A 110 15.33 10.64 -12.19
N ALA A 111 14.72 10.47 -13.37
CA ALA A 111 13.60 9.55 -13.61
C ALA A 111 14.04 8.08 -13.64
N GLU A 112 15.34 7.83 -13.80
CA GLU A 112 15.93 6.50 -13.95
C GLU A 112 16.48 5.92 -12.64
N GLY A 113 16.72 4.60 -12.67
CA GLY A 113 17.37 3.88 -11.59
C GLY A 113 16.48 3.69 -10.34
N PRO A 114 17.04 3.14 -9.25
CA PRO A 114 16.30 2.91 -8.03
C PRO A 114 15.99 4.22 -7.29
N VAL A 115 14.93 4.22 -6.48
CA VAL A 115 14.62 5.33 -5.55
C VAL A 115 15.84 5.62 -4.69
N ASN A 116 16.21 6.89 -4.63
CA ASN A 116 17.19 7.41 -3.67
C ASN A 116 16.47 8.38 -2.73
N TRP A 117 15.88 7.83 -1.67
CA TRP A 117 15.09 8.58 -0.69
C TRP A 117 15.86 9.77 -0.09
N THR A 118 17.15 9.59 0.21
CA THR A 118 18.00 10.66 0.74
C THR A 118 18.22 11.79 -0.27
N ALA A 119 18.53 11.45 -1.53
CA ALA A 119 18.69 12.44 -2.60
C ALA A 119 17.38 13.17 -2.90
N ALA A 120 16.28 12.44 -3.03
CA ALA A 120 14.95 12.99 -3.24
C ALA A 120 14.57 13.95 -2.10
N ARG A 121 14.84 13.58 -0.84
CA ARG A 121 14.60 14.45 0.32
C ARG A 121 15.40 15.75 0.26
N ARG A 122 16.72 15.64 0.08
CA ARG A 122 17.63 16.79 -0.03
C ARG A 122 17.30 17.71 -1.21
N PHE A 123 16.73 17.15 -2.27
CA PHE A 123 16.31 17.91 -3.45
C PHE A 123 14.93 18.56 -3.28
N LYS A 124 13.92 17.81 -2.85
CA LYS A 124 12.52 18.27 -2.82
C LYS A 124 12.22 19.18 -1.63
N GLU A 125 12.79 18.94 -0.44
CA GLU A 125 12.45 19.73 0.76
C GLU A 125 12.76 21.24 0.63
N PRO A 126 13.93 21.68 0.13
CA PRO A 126 14.18 23.11 -0.09
C PRO A 126 13.18 23.74 -1.07
N ARG A 127 12.75 22.97 -2.07
CA ARG A 127 11.80 23.43 -3.11
C ARG A 127 10.38 23.51 -2.57
N LEU A 128 9.96 22.57 -1.72
CA LEU A 128 8.68 22.66 -1.01
C LEU A 128 8.65 23.89 -0.09
N ARG A 129 9.75 24.19 0.61
CA ARG A 129 9.86 25.43 1.40
C ARG A 129 9.78 26.68 0.54
N ALA A 130 10.45 26.70 -0.61
CA ALA A 130 10.38 27.83 -1.54
C ALA A 130 8.96 28.03 -2.09
N ALA A 131 8.28 26.96 -2.49
CA ALA A 131 6.89 26.99 -2.96
C ALA A 131 5.93 27.50 -1.87
N TYR A 132 6.11 27.05 -0.63
CA TYR A 132 5.36 27.56 0.52
C TYR A 132 5.55 29.06 0.73
N GLN A 133 6.79 29.57 0.67
CA GLN A 133 7.05 31.01 0.81
C GLN A 133 6.47 31.81 -0.37
N ALA A 134 6.55 31.29 -1.59
CA ALA A 134 5.94 31.89 -2.77
C ALA A 134 4.42 31.98 -2.62
N GLN A 135 3.78 30.91 -2.15
CA GLN A 135 2.34 30.88 -1.87
C GLN A 135 1.96 31.95 -0.85
N ARG A 136 2.68 32.06 0.27
CA ARG A 136 2.41 33.08 1.32
C ARG A 136 2.49 34.50 0.78
N ARG A 137 3.47 34.79 -0.08
CA ARG A 137 3.62 36.09 -0.74
C ARG A 137 2.45 36.36 -1.69
N LYS A 138 2.07 35.36 -2.49
CA LYS A 138 0.97 35.43 -3.47
C LYS A 138 -0.38 35.70 -2.79
N THR A 139 -0.65 35.07 -1.65
CA THR A 139 -1.95 35.19 -0.95
C THR A 139 -2.00 36.25 0.15
N ARG A 140 -0.90 37.01 0.37
CA ARG A 140 -0.77 37.99 1.48
C ARG A 140 -1.21 37.42 2.84
N GLY A 141 -0.87 36.16 3.13
CA GLY A 141 -1.28 35.47 4.35
C GLY A 141 -1.65 33.99 4.12
N VAL A 142 -2.21 33.34 5.14
CA VAL A 142 -2.65 31.93 5.06
C VAL A 142 -3.88 31.83 4.13
N PRO A 143 -3.86 31.00 3.07
CA PRO A 143 -5.01 30.83 2.19
C PRO A 143 -6.26 30.36 2.94
N ALA A 144 -7.46 30.80 2.54
CA ALA A 144 -8.72 30.36 3.17
C ALA A 144 -8.91 28.82 3.06
N ALA A 145 -8.49 28.24 1.94
CA ALA A 145 -8.49 26.79 1.73
C ALA A 145 -7.59 26.05 2.74
N LEU A 146 -6.46 26.64 3.13
CA LEU A 146 -5.56 26.05 4.12
C LEU A 146 -6.18 26.06 5.53
N ARG A 147 -6.87 27.16 5.90
CA ARG A 147 -7.66 27.21 7.16
C ARG A 147 -8.83 26.21 7.16
N ALA A 148 -9.48 26.01 6.01
CA ALA A 148 -10.55 25.03 5.88
C ALA A 148 -10.02 23.60 6.06
N PHE A 149 -8.88 23.29 5.44
CA PHE A 149 -8.18 22.02 5.61
C PHE A 149 -7.80 21.76 7.07
N GLU A 150 -7.23 22.77 7.75
CA GLU A 150 -6.89 22.67 9.18
C GLU A 150 -8.10 22.35 10.06
N ARG A 151 -9.24 23.04 9.84
CA ARG A 151 -10.49 22.75 10.58
C ARG A 151 -10.99 21.34 10.29
N GLN A 152 -11.01 20.93 9.02
CA GLN A 152 -11.48 19.62 8.58
C GLN A 152 -10.64 18.47 9.16
N HIS A 153 -9.35 18.69 9.40
CA HIS A 153 -8.39 17.68 9.85
C HIS A 153 -7.87 17.89 11.27
N SER A 154 -8.60 18.66 12.08
CA SER A 154 -8.25 19.03 13.45
C SER A 154 -8.03 17.84 14.40
N SER A 155 -8.57 16.65 14.08
CA SER A 155 -8.41 15.44 14.89
C SER A 155 -7.03 14.79 14.82
N TRP A 156 -6.22 15.07 13.79
CA TRP A 156 -4.91 14.42 13.61
C TRP A 156 -3.80 15.40 13.22
N LEU A 157 -4.14 16.49 12.53
CA LEU A 157 -3.16 17.41 11.97
C LEU A 157 -2.29 18.10 13.02
N PRO A 158 -2.80 18.53 14.20
CA PRO A 158 -1.96 19.08 15.26
C PRO A 158 -0.92 18.08 15.80
N GLY A 159 -1.31 16.82 15.99
CA GLY A 159 -0.42 15.74 16.42
C GLY A 159 0.68 15.48 15.37
N TRP A 160 0.31 15.44 14.09
CA TRP A 160 1.27 15.37 12.99
C TRP A 160 2.24 16.55 12.99
N CYS A 161 1.77 17.79 13.13
CA CYS A 161 2.64 18.96 13.12
C CYS A 161 3.66 18.93 14.27
N ARG A 162 3.23 18.55 15.49
CA ARG A 162 4.14 18.37 16.63
C ARG A 162 5.22 17.33 16.34
N PHE A 163 4.83 16.18 15.76
CA PHE A 163 5.77 15.12 15.39
C PHE A 163 6.71 15.56 14.26
N ALA A 164 6.19 16.18 13.20
CA ALA A 164 6.98 16.61 12.06
C ALA A 164 8.00 17.69 12.44
N MET A 165 7.64 18.61 13.34
CA MET A 165 8.54 19.63 13.87
C MET A 165 9.64 19.08 14.78
N SER A 166 9.43 17.93 15.44
CA SER A 166 10.47 17.29 16.27
C SER A 166 11.54 16.58 15.43
N GLN A 167 11.30 16.36 14.13
CA GLN A 167 12.24 15.70 13.25
C GLN A 167 13.45 16.58 12.94
N ARG A 168 14.63 15.96 12.85
CA ARG A 168 15.88 16.66 12.59
C ARG A 168 15.86 17.39 11.24
N GLY A 169 16.10 18.71 11.26
CA GLY A 169 16.13 19.53 10.04
C GLY A 169 14.76 19.94 9.51
N ALA A 170 13.68 19.59 10.22
CA ALA A 170 12.32 20.00 9.87
C ALA A 170 12.10 21.52 10.06
N SER A 171 11.02 22.02 9.46
CA SER A 171 10.60 23.41 9.69
C SER A 171 10.09 23.57 11.12
N PRO A 172 10.47 24.61 11.86
CA PRO A 172 9.83 24.92 13.14
C PRO A 172 8.45 25.57 12.96
N ASP A 173 8.11 26.01 11.74
CA ASP A 173 6.82 26.63 11.41
C ASP A 173 5.73 25.54 11.23
N PRO A 174 4.72 25.45 12.11
CA PRO A 174 3.63 24.49 11.96
C PRO A 174 2.81 24.73 10.70
N THR A 175 2.68 25.98 10.24
CA THR A 175 1.89 26.33 9.06
C THR A 175 2.53 25.83 7.75
N TYR A 176 3.84 25.59 7.74
CA TYR A 176 4.52 24.86 6.66
C TYR A 176 4.06 23.40 6.60
N HIS A 177 4.00 22.71 7.74
CA HIS A 177 3.61 21.28 7.79
C HIS A 177 2.13 21.09 7.44
N ILE A 178 1.27 22.02 7.85
CA ILE A 178 -0.14 22.08 7.40
C ILE A 178 -0.19 22.28 5.88
N TRP A 179 0.58 23.23 5.33
CA TRP A 179 0.60 23.49 3.89
C TRP A 179 1.07 22.27 3.09
N VAL A 180 2.10 21.55 3.55
CA VAL A 180 2.58 20.31 2.90
C VAL A 180 1.45 19.28 2.82
N GLN A 181 0.70 19.07 3.90
CA GLN A 181 -0.40 18.10 3.90
C GLN A 181 -1.59 18.54 3.04
N TRP A 182 -1.90 19.84 3.05
CA TRP A 182 -2.91 20.42 2.16
C TRP A 182 -2.52 20.25 0.68
N GLU A 183 -1.26 20.51 0.34
CA GLU A 183 -0.75 20.42 -1.02
C GLU A 183 -0.72 18.96 -1.51
N PHE A 184 -0.30 18.03 -0.64
CA PHE A 184 -0.43 16.59 -0.91
C PHE A 184 -1.88 16.20 -1.20
N GLN A 185 -2.84 16.62 -0.35
CA GLN A 185 -4.25 16.30 -0.54
C GLN A 185 -4.80 16.91 -1.83
N ARG A 186 -4.39 18.13 -2.18
CA ARG A 186 -4.80 18.81 -3.40
C ARG A 186 -4.32 18.05 -4.65
N GLN A 187 -3.03 17.70 -4.71
CA GLN A 187 -2.50 16.91 -5.83
C GLN A 187 -3.10 15.50 -5.88
N TRP A 188 -3.35 14.88 -4.72
CA TRP A 188 -4.05 13.60 -4.64
C TRP A 188 -5.46 13.70 -5.23
N ASN A 189 -6.20 14.76 -4.93
CA ASN A 189 -7.53 14.98 -5.47
C ASN A 189 -7.51 15.16 -7.00
N LEU A 190 -6.48 15.82 -7.55
CA LEU A 190 -6.30 15.91 -9.01
C LEU A 190 -6.09 14.52 -9.64
N LEU A 191 -5.24 13.69 -9.04
CA LEU A 191 -5.02 12.32 -9.50
C LEU A 191 -6.30 11.49 -9.39
N ARG A 192 -6.99 11.54 -8.25
CA ARG A 192 -8.25 10.82 -8.02
C ARG A 192 -9.32 11.24 -9.02
N ALA A 193 -9.49 12.53 -9.27
CA ALA A 193 -10.42 13.02 -10.29
C ALA A 193 -10.07 12.50 -11.69
N ARG A 194 -8.78 12.44 -12.04
CA ARG A 194 -8.33 11.86 -13.31
C ARG A 194 -8.63 10.36 -13.40
N CYS A 195 -8.37 9.60 -12.34
CA CYS A 195 -8.68 8.17 -12.26
C CYS A 195 -10.19 7.91 -12.40
N THR A 196 -11.02 8.70 -11.71
CA THR A 196 -12.49 8.63 -11.84
C THR A 196 -12.94 8.89 -13.28
N ALA A 197 -12.43 9.94 -13.93
CA ALA A 197 -12.77 10.24 -15.33
C ALA A 197 -12.33 9.12 -16.31
N LEU A 198 -11.34 8.32 -15.92
CA LEU A 198 -10.84 7.19 -16.69
C LEU A 198 -11.44 5.84 -16.27
N ASN A 199 -12.37 5.81 -15.30
CA ASN A 199 -12.92 4.60 -14.69
C ASN A 199 -11.85 3.65 -14.10
N VAL A 200 -10.75 4.21 -13.57
CA VAL A 200 -9.71 3.51 -12.84
C VAL A 200 -9.93 3.72 -11.34
N LEU A 201 -10.12 2.64 -10.60
CA LEU A 201 -10.33 2.67 -9.15
C LEU A 201 -9.01 2.61 -8.41
N LEU A 202 -8.87 3.37 -7.33
CA LEU A 202 -7.69 3.36 -6.47
C LEU A 202 -7.90 2.39 -5.31
N LEU A 203 -7.09 1.33 -5.23
CA LEU A 203 -7.03 0.40 -4.11
C LEU A 203 -5.84 0.74 -3.22
N GLY A 204 -6.11 1.27 -2.04
CA GLY A 204 -5.10 1.60 -1.04
C GLY A 204 -4.77 0.42 -0.14
N ASP A 205 -3.98 0.71 0.88
CA ASP A 205 -3.45 -0.28 1.81
C ASP A 205 -3.24 0.34 3.19
N VAL A 206 -3.64 -0.39 4.24
CA VAL A 206 -3.58 0.05 5.63
C VAL A 206 -2.85 -1.02 6.45
N PRO A 207 -1.63 -0.73 6.95
CA PRO A 207 -0.92 -1.57 7.91
C PRO A 207 -1.77 -1.76 9.17
N ILE A 208 -1.90 -2.97 9.71
CA ILE A 208 -2.66 -3.11 10.96
C ILE A 208 -2.00 -2.34 12.10
N PHE A 209 -0.68 -2.49 12.31
CA PHE A 209 0.07 -1.86 13.40
C PHE A 209 0.71 -0.53 12.98
N VAL A 210 1.08 0.29 13.98
CA VAL A 210 1.73 1.58 13.78
C VAL A 210 3.06 1.64 14.54
N PRO A 211 4.11 2.26 13.98
CA PRO A 211 5.40 2.39 14.66
C PRO A 211 5.32 3.16 15.98
N LEU A 212 6.23 2.83 16.90
CA LEU A 212 6.42 3.59 18.16
C LEU A 212 6.80 5.04 17.87
N ASP A 213 7.74 5.25 16.94
CA ASP A 213 8.19 6.58 16.51
C ASP A 213 7.23 7.13 15.45
N SER A 214 6.04 7.53 15.90
CA SER A 214 4.98 8.06 15.03
C SER A 214 4.16 9.14 15.73
N ALA A 215 3.53 10.00 14.93
CA ALA A 215 2.54 10.97 15.40
C ALA A 215 1.35 10.27 16.08
N ASP A 216 0.97 9.08 15.63
CA ASP A 216 -0.13 8.30 16.21
C ASP A 216 0.13 7.96 17.68
N VAL A 217 1.32 7.41 17.97
CA VAL A 217 1.69 6.98 19.32
C VAL A 217 2.06 8.16 20.20
N GLN A 218 2.78 9.15 19.66
CA GLN A 218 3.15 10.36 20.40
C GLN A 218 1.90 11.12 20.88
N ASP A 219 0.87 11.24 20.04
CA ASP A 219 -0.31 12.03 20.37
C ASP A 219 -1.40 11.22 21.11
N ASN A 220 -1.37 9.89 20.98
CA ASN A 220 -2.37 9.01 21.57
C ASN A 220 -1.75 7.85 22.39
N PRO A 221 -0.80 8.09 23.31
CA PRO A 221 -0.06 7.02 23.99
C PRO A 221 -0.97 6.04 24.76
N ARG A 222 -2.14 6.50 25.23
CA ARG A 222 -3.13 5.67 25.94
C ARG A 222 -3.76 4.58 25.07
N LEU A 223 -3.79 4.75 23.75
CA LEU A 223 -4.29 3.77 22.79
C LEU A 223 -3.35 2.57 22.60
N PHE A 224 -2.15 2.62 23.21
CA PHE A 224 -1.09 1.64 23.06
C PHE A 224 -0.66 1.06 24.41
N ARG A 225 -0.08 -0.14 24.37
CA ARG A 225 0.47 -0.83 25.54
C ARG A 225 1.90 -0.37 25.81
N LEU A 226 2.02 0.80 26.43
CA LEU A 226 3.28 1.41 26.82
C LEU A 226 3.45 1.42 28.35
N ASP A 227 4.68 1.26 28.82
CA ASP A 227 5.07 1.45 30.21
C ASP A 227 5.10 2.95 30.59
N ARG A 228 5.37 3.25 31.86
CA ARG A 228 5.44 4.64 32.36
C ARG A 228 6.52 5.49 31.70
N SER A 229 7.53 4.87 31.10
CA SER A 229 8.60 5.54 30.35
C SER A 229 8.30 5.69 28.85
N GLY A 230 7.11 5.25 28.40
CA GLY A 230 6.72 5.30 26.99
C GLY A 230 7.29 4.16 26.14
N ARG A 231 7.90 3.14 26.74
CA ARG A 231 8.43 1.97 26.01
C ARG A 231 7.33 0.91 25.86
N PRO A 232 7.28 0.16 24.75
CA PRO A 232 6.29 -0.90 24.59
C PRO A 232 6.42 -1.98 25.66
N GLU A 233 5.31 -2.32 26.34
CA GLU A 233 5.24 -3.49 27.23
C GLU A 233 5.38 -4.79 26.41
N VAL A 234 4.71 -4.79 25.27
CA VAL A 234 4.69 -5.86 24.29
C VAL A 234 4.78 -5.28 22.88
N VAL A 235 5.40 -6.04 22.00
CA VAL A 235 5.61 -5.69 20.59
C VAL A 235 5.05 -6.74 19.66
N THR A 236 4.83 -6.32 18.43
CA THR A 236 4.20 -7.09 17.35
C THR A 236 5.24 -7.91 16.59
N GLY A 237 4.75 -9.00 16.00
CA GLY A 237 5.52 -9.91 15.18
C GLY A 237 4.71 -11.15 14.85
N VAL A 238 5.37 -12.14 14.28
CA VAL A 238 4.80 -13.47 14.01
C VAL A 238 5.77 -14.56 14.49
N PRO A 239 5.25 -15.71 14.96
CA PRO A 239 6.09 -16.81 15.42
C PRO A 239 6.97 -17.37 14.29
N PRO A 240 7.97 -18.22 14.62
CA PRO A 240 8.68 -19.01 13.63
C PRO A 240 7.74 -19.81 12.72
N ASP A 241 8.08 -19.89 11.45
CA ASP A 241 7.37 -20.64 10.43
C ASP A 241 8.36 -21.33 9.46
N CYS A 242 7.85 -21.93 8.39
CA CYS A 242 8.69 -22.58 7.37
C CYS A 242 9.57 -21.60 6.57
N PHE A 243 9.36 -20.29 6.70
CA PHE A 243 10.15 -19.25 6.03
C PHE A 243 11.14 -18.55 6.97
N SER A 244 10.89 -18.55 8.29
CA SER A 244 11.75 -17.94 9.31
C SER A 244 11.87 -18.79 10.57
N THR A 245 13.08 -19.27 10.84
CA THR A 245 13.38 -20.09 12.04
C THR A 245 13.29 -19.31 13.35
N THR A 246 13.32 -17.97 13.31
CA THR A 246 13.23 -17.08 14.48
C THR A 246 11.89 -16.35 14.59
N GLY A 247 10.99 -16.55 13.63
CA GLY A 247 9.84 -15.68 13.42
C GLY A 247 10.27 -14.30 12.93
N GLN A 248 9.32 -13.35 12.90
CA GLN A 248 9.59 -11.98 12.50
C GLN A 248 9.22 -11.04 13.65
N LEU A 249 10.19 -10.26 14.12
CA LEU A 249 9.97 -9.23 15.13
C LEU A 249 9.79 -7.89 14.42
N TRP A 250 8.55 -7.40 14.35
CA TRP A 250 8.25 -6.12 13.70
C TRP A 250 8.52 -4.94 14.64
N GLY A 251 8.32 -5.13 15.95
CA GLY A 251 8.74 -4.18 16.96
C GLY A 251 7.77 -3.01 17.19
N HIS A 252 6.61 -3.01 16.55
CA HIS A 252 5.57 -2.00 16.79
C HIS A 252 4.81 -2.29 18.10
N PRO A 253 4.37 -1.27 18.86
CA PRO A 253 3.57 -1.49 20.06
C PRO A 253 2.21 -2.11 19.73
N HIS A 254 1.70 -2.96 20.64
CA HIS A 254 0.31 -3.43 20.54
C HIS A 254 -0.68 -2.39 21.02
N TYR A 255 -1.93 -2.52 20.53
CA TYR A 255 -3.06 -1.70 20.94
C TYR A 255 -3.53 -2.03 22.36
N ARG A 256 -3.89 -0.98 23.11
CA ARG A 256 -4.65 -1.11 24.36
C ARG A 256 -6.14 -1.20 24.02
N TRP A 257 -6.59 -2.37 23.57
CA TRP A 257 -7.95 -2.57 23.07
C TRP A 257 -9.07 -2.16 24.05
N SER A 258 -8.84 -2.19 25.36
CA SER A 258 -9.78 -1.66 26.35
C SER A 258 -10.04 -0.16 26.17
N GLU A 259 -9.02 0.62 25.84
CA GLU A 259 -9.14 2.07 25.60
C GLU A 259 -9.83 2.35 24.25
N HIS A 260 -9.53 1.55 23.23
CA HIS A 260 -10.25 1.61 21.96
C HIS A 260 -11.75 1.33 22.15
N ARG A 261 -12.12 0.31 22.94
CA ARG A 261 -13.53 0.06 23.29
C ARG A 261 -14.16 1.23 24.05
N ARG A 262 -13.46 1.76 25.05
CA ARG A 262 -13.94 2.90 25.87
C ARG A 262 -14.27 4.12 25.02
N THR A 263 -13.51 4.35 23.95
CA THR A 263 -13.69 5.45 23.00
C THR A 263 -14.56 5.10 21.79
N GLY A 264 -15.20 3.92 21.79
CA GLY A 264 -16.03 3.48 20.67
C GLY A 264 -15.24 3.29 19.37
N PHE A 265 -13.96 2.94 19.45
CA PHE A 265 -13.04 2.77 18.33
C PHE A 265 -12.80 4.05 17.49
N ALA A 266 -12.99 5.24 18.07
CA ALA A 266 -12.92 6.52 17.37
C ALA A 266 -11.65 6.71 16.52
N TRP A 267 -10.47 6.33 17.03
CA TRP A 267 -9.21 6.45 16.29
C TRP A 267 -9.19 5.55 15.04
N TRP A 268 -9.66 4.31 15.15
CA TRP A 268 -9.74 3.40 14.00
C TRP A 268 -10.78 3.84 12.98
N ILE A 269 -11.93 4.34 13.42
CA ILE A 269 -12.94 4.93 12.53
C ILE A 269 -12.33 6.09 11.74
N ALA A 270 -11.66 7.02 12.41
CA ALA A 270 -11.00 8.15 11.76
C ALA A 270 -9.91 7.69 10.78
N ARG A 271 -9.12 6.68 11.15
CA ARG A 271 -8.04 6.10 10.32
C ARG A 271 -8.57 5.49 9.02
N ILE A 272 -9.64 4.70 9.09
CA ILE A 272 -10.27 4.10 7.92
C ILE A 272 -10.96 5.18 7.07
N ALA A 273 -11.70 6.11 7.68
CA ALA A 273 -12.35 7.21 6.97
C ALA A 273 -11.35 8.09 6.21
N ALA A 274 -10.22 8.45 6.83
CA ALA A 274 -9.17 9.23 6.17
C ALA A 274 -8.55 8.48 4.98
N SER A 275 -8.40 7.17 5.08
CA SER A 275 -7.91 6.34 3.98
C SER A 275 -8.94 6.20 2.85
N LEU A 276 -10.24 6.03 3.15
CA LEU A 276 -11.32 6.03 2.15
C LEU A 276 -11.55 7.41 1.49
N ALA A 277 -11.16 8.50 2.16
CA ALA A 277 -11.13 9.82 1.53
C ALA A 277 -10.05 9.93 0.43
N ARG A 278 -9.06 9.01 0.40
CA ARG A 278 -8.03 8.92 -0.65
C ARG A 278 -8.29 7.82 -1.67
N PHE A 279 -8.82 6.69 -1.23
CA PHE A 279 -8.96 5.47 -2.04
C PHE A 279 -10.43 5.03 -2.20
N ASP A 280 -10.71 4.23 -3.23
CA ASP A 280 -12.05 3.67 -3.47
C ASP A 280 -12.27 2.35 -2.71
N ALA A 281 -11.17 1.64 -2.39
CA ALA A 281 -11.12 0.48 -1.51
C ALA A 281 -9.78 0.43 -0.77
N LEU A 282 -9.70 -0.40 0.28
CA LEU A 282 -8.48 -0.58 1.07
C LEU A 282 -8.18 -2.05 1.27
N ARG A 283 -6.92 -2.45 1.11
CA ARG A 283 -6.40 -3.68 1.72
C ARG A 283 -6.13 -3.42 3.19
N ILE A 284 -6.57 -4.32 4.07
CA ILE A 284 -6.12 -4.36 5.46
C ILE A 284 -5.01 -5.40 5.55
N ASP A 285 -3.80 -4.92 5.75
CA ASP A 285 -2.61 -5.74 5.96
C ASP A 285 -2.73 -6.56 7.25
N HIS A 286 -2.27 -7.81 7.22
CA HIS A 286 -2.27 -8.73 8.33
C HIS A 286 -3.64 -8.82 9.02
N PHE A 287 -4.69 -9.07 8.24
CA PHE A 287 -6.08 -9.11 8.72
C PHE A 287 -6.29 -10.16 9.83
N VAL A 288 -5.47 -11.21 9.84
CA VAL A 288 -5.40 -12.22 10.92
C VAL A 288 -5.31 -11.54 12.31
N GLY A 289 -4.61 -10.41 12.41
CA GLY A 289 -4.46 -9.60 13.62
C GLY A 289 -5.76 -9.03 14.20
N PHE A 290 -6.85 -8.99 13.44
CA PHE A 290 -8.20 -8.64 13.93
C PHE A 290 -8.94 -9.80 14.61
N VAL A 291 -8.43 -11.03 14.53
CA VAL A 291 -8.92 -12.14 15.36
C VAL A 291 -7.97 -12.38 16.52
N HIS A 292 -6.68 -12.48 16.22
CA HIS A 292 -5.65 -12.76 17.21
C HIS A 292 -4.32 -12.15 16.76
N ALA A 293 -3.60 -11.55 17.70
CA ALA A 293 -2.31 -10.94 17.47
C ALA A 293 -1.26 -11.60 18.34
N TYR A 294 -0.06 -11.81 17.80
CA TYR A 294 1.04 -12.44 18.52
C TYR A 294 1.79 -11.38 19.33
N GLU A 295 1.69 -11.48 20.65
CA GLU A 295 2.35 -10.58 21.60
C GLU A 295 3.72 -11.12 21.99
N ILE A 296 4.76 -10.31 21.79
CA ILE A 296 6.14 -10.59 22.17
C ILE A 296 6.54 -9.59 23.26
N SER A 297 7.34 -9.99 24.26
CA SER A 297 7.86 -9.04 25.27
C SER A 297 8.57 -7.86 24.61
N GLY A 298 8.34 -6.63 25.08
CA GLY A 298 9.00 -5.43 24.57
C GLY A 298 10.52 -5.41 24.71
N THR A 299 11.08 -6.28 25.56
CA THR A 299 12.53 -6.45 25.73
C THR A 299 13.13 -7.58 24.88
N ALA A 300 12.30 -8.32 24.13
CA ALA A 300 12.76 -9.46 23.35
C ALA A 300 13.60 -9.03 22.14
N ARG A 301 14.57 -9.88 21.79
CA ARG A 301 15.41 -9.71 20.59
C ARG A 301 14.93 -10.52 19.38
N THR A 302 14.00 -11.46 19.58
CA THR A 302 13.44 -12.33 18.53
C THR A 302 11.96 -12.59 18.80
N ALA A 303 11.24 -13.12 17.80
CA ALA A 303 9.83 -13.50 17.91
C ALA A 303 9.59 -14.96 18.35
N ARG A 304 10.65 -15.68 18.75
CA ARG A 304 10.55 -17.10 19.16
C ARG A 304 9.62 -17.33 20.35
N ARG A 305 9.52 -16.35 21.26
CA ARG A 305 8.75 -16.44 22.50
C ARG A 305 7.73 -15.32 22.55
N GLY A 306 6.50 -15.65 22.17
CA GLY A 306 5.34 -14.78 22.26
C GLY A 306 4.09 -15.60 22.51
N THR A 307 2.94 -14.95 22.54
CA THR A 307 1.66 -15.58 22.82
C THR A 307 0.57 -14.95 21.97
N TRP A 308 -0.25 -15.78 21.32
CA TRP A 308 -1.44 -15.31 20.62
C TRP A 308 -2.46 -14.78 21.62
N ARG A 309 -2.92 -13.55 21.41
CA ARG A 309 -3.99 -12.92 22.20
C ARG A 309 -5.17 -12.57 21.30
N PRO A 310 -6.42 -12.79 21.74
CA PRO A 310 -7.59 -12.40 20.98
C PRO A 310 -7.67 -10.87 20.86
N THR A 311 -8.20 -10.40 19.74
CA THR A 311 -8.42 -8.98 19.47
C THR A 311 -9.90 -8.72 19.15
N PRO A 312 -10.41 -7.49 19.34
CA PRO A 312 -11.83 -7.17 19.18
C PRO A 312 -12.22 -6.86 17.73
N GLY A 313 -11.70 -7.59 16.73
CA GLY A 313 -11.92 -7.26 15.33
C GLY A 313 -13.38 -7.20 14.91
N ALA A 314 -14.23 -8.09 15.44
CA ALA A 314 -15.66 -8.06 15.16
C ALA A 314 -16.35 -6.79 15.69
N GLU A 315 -16.00 -6.35 16.90
CA GLU A 315 -16.52 -5.12 17.50
C GLU A 315 -16.01 -3.89 16.73
N LEU A 316 -14.71 -3.89 16.39
CA LEU A 316 -14.06 -2.86 15.61
C LEU A 316 -14.71 -2.70 14.22
N LEU A 317 -14.79 -3.78 13.43
CA LEU A 317 -15.36 -3.75 12.09
C LEU A 317 -16.84 -3.36 12.12
N THR A 318 -17.59 -3.78 13.15
CA THR A 318 -18.98 -3.32 13.35
C THR A 318 -19.03 -1.81 13.59
N ALA A 319 -18.13 -1.26 14.40
CA ALA A 319 -18.07 0.19 14.67
C ALA A 319 -17.69 0.99 13.42
N VAL A 320 -16.70 0.49 12.65
CA VAL A 320 -16.29 1.12 11.38
C VAL A 320 -17.41 1.04 10.34
N GLU A 321 -18.09 -0.10 10.18
CA GLU A 321 -19.21 -0.23 9.24
C GLU A 321 -20.38 0.70 9.60
N ARG A 322 -20.68 0.86 10.90
CA ARG A 322 -21.70 1.81 11.37
C ARG A 322 -21.35 3.25 11.03
N ALA A 323 -20.07 3.63 11.12
CA ALA A 323 -19.62 5.00 10.92
C ALA A 323 -19.33 5.37 9.46
N CYS A 324 -18.76 4.44 8.69
CA CYS A 324 -18.32 4.66 7.31
C CYS A 324 -19.30 4.06 6.27
N GLY A 325 -20.33 3.35 6.73
CA GLY A 325 -21.17 2.53 5.86
C GLY A 325 -20.46 1.24 5.45
N ARG A 326 -20.96 0.62 4.39
CA ARG A 326 -20.44 -0.66 3.90
C ARG A 326 -18.96 -0.57 3.54
N LEU A 327 -18.20 -1.56 4.02
CA LEU A 327 -16.74 -1.53 4.02
C LEU A 327 -16.15 -2.03 2.69
N PRO A 328 -15.54 -1.18 1.83
CA PRO A 328 -14.86 -1.63 0.62
C PRO A 328 -13.43 -2.12 0.98
N LEU A 329 -13.35 -3.14 1.83
CA LEU A 329 -12.08 -3.66 2.34
C LEU A 329 -11.73 -5.01 1.72
N VAL A 330 -10.45 -5.24 1.46
CA VAL A 330 -9.85 -6.54 1.15
C VAL A 330 -9.11 -7.02 2.38
N ALA A 331 -9.36 -8.24 2.82
CA ALA A 331 -8.61 -8.86 3.91
C ALA A 331 -7.32 -9.47 3.34
N GLU A 332 -6.15 -9.02 3.82
CA GLU A 332 -4.91 -9.78 3.64
C GLU A 332 -4.93 -10.94 4.63
N ASP A 333 -5.41 -12.09 4.16
CA ASP A 333 -5.59 -13.32 4.90
C ASP A 333 -4.61 -14.42 4.43
N LEU A 334 -3.33 -14.07 4.25
CA LEU A 334 -2.29 -15.05 3.92
C LEU A 334 -1.65 -15.61 5.20
N GLY A 335 -0.97 -16.75 5.07
CA GLY A 335 -0.25 -17.38 6.18
C GLY A 335 -1.15 -18.21 7.11
N ALA A 336 -1.10 -17.94 8.41
CA ALA A 336 -1.74 -18.75 9.45
C ALA A 336 -3.26 -18.46 9.60
N VAL A 337 -4.03 -18.79 8.56
CA VAL A 337 -5.49 -18.60 8.55
C VAL A 337 -6.17 -19.67 9.37
N THR A 338 -7.00 -19.25 10.34
CA THR A 338 -7.86 -20.14 11.12
C THR A 338 -9.32 -20.01 10.68
N PRO A 339 -10.20 -20.98 10.98
CA PRO A 339 -11.64 -20.86 10.71
C PRO A 339 -12.27 -19.59 11.28
N ALA A 340 -11.74 -19.05 12.38
CA ALA A 340 -12.20 -17.80 12.97
C ALA A 340 -11.85 -16.57 12.11
N VAL A 341 -10.70 -16.58 11.42
CA VAL A 341 -10.32 -15.53 10.45
C VAL A 341 -11.26 -15.57 9.25
N THR A 342 -11.50 -16.77 8.70
CA THR A 342 -12.46 -16.96 7.60
C THR A 342 -13.86 -16.49 8.00
N ALA A 343 -14.35 -16.89 9.17
CA ALA A 343 -15.66 -16.49 9.67
C ALA A 343 -15.78 -14.97 9.87
N LEU A 344 -14.73 -14.31 10.38
CA LEU A 344 -14.72 -12.85 10.53
C LEU A 344 -14.79 -12.17 9.15
N ARG A 345 -13.97 -12.61 8.20
CA ARG A 345 -13.94 -12.10 6.83
C ARG A 345 -15.31 -12.23 6.15
N GLU A 346 -15.90 -13.42 6.20
CA GLU A 346 -17.19 -13.73 5.58
C GLU A 346 -18.35 -12.96 6.24
N ARG A 347 -18.32 -12.80 7.57
CA ARG A 347 -19.32 -12.02 8.31
C ARG A 347 -19.45 -10.58 7.79
N PHE A 348 -18.36 -9.97 7.36
CA PHE A 348 -18.33 -8.61 6.81
C PHE A 348 -18.27 -8.58 5.28
N GLY A 349 -18.37 -9.73 4.61
CA GLY A 349 -18.37 -9.82 3.14
C GLY A 349 -17.08 -9.32 2.48
N LEU A 350 -15.94 -9.48 3.16
CA LEU A 350 -14.65 -8.97 2.70
C LEU A 350 -13.98 -9.99 1.76
N PRO A 351 -13.55 -9.62 0.54
CA PRO A 351 -12.74 -10.52 -0.27
C PRO A 351 -11.40 -10.84 0.41
N GLY A 352 -10.99 -12.10 0.36
CA GLY A 352 -9.65 -12.54 0.76
C GLY A 352 -8.62 -12.37 -0.35
N MET A 353 -7.43 -12.92 -0.17
CA MET A 353 -6.34 -12.89 -1.14
C MET A 353 -5.89 -14.30 -1.55
N LYS A 354 -5.46 -14.44 -2.80
CA LYS A 354 -4.86 -15.67 -3.33
C LYS A 354 -3.60 -15.37 -4.11
N LEU A 355 -2.53 -16.12 -3.82
CA LEU A 355 -1.23 -15.99 -4.49
C LEU A 355 -0.97 -17.20 -5.40
N VAL A 356 -0.94 -16.97 -6.70
CA VAL A 356 -0.69 -18.03 -7.68
C VAL A 356 0.73 -18.60 -7.55
N HIS A 357 1.71 -17.82 -7.07
CA HIS A 357 3.05 -18.32 -6.75
C HIS A 357 3.04 -19.49 -5.76
N ASN A 358 2.06 -19.55 -4.84
CA ASN A 358 1.94 -20.64 -3.85
C ASN A 358 1.35 -21.93 -4.43
N ALA A 359 0.73 -21.88 -5.62
CA ALA A 359 -0.02 -22.98 -6.19
C ALA A 359 0.82 -24.23 -6.53
N PHE A 360 2.12 -24.05 -6.78
CA PHE A 360 2.92 -25.07 -7.47
C PHE A 360 3.90 -25.82 -6.56
N TYR A 361 3.93 -25.54 -5.26
CA TYR A 361 4.83 -26.22 -4.32
C TYR A 361 4.38 -27.64 -3.95
N GLY A 362 3.10 -27.97 -4.09
CA GLY A 362 2.54 -29.29 -3.80
C GLY A 362 1.41 -29.70 -4.76
N PRO A 363 1.01 -30.99 -4.77
CA PRO A 363 0.02 -31.52 -5.72
C PRO A 363 -1.43 -31.13 -5.42
N ALA A 364 -1.74 -30.68 -4.20
CA ALA A 364 -3.11 -30.37 -3.75
C ALA A 364 -3.22 -28.94 -3.21
N SER A 365 -2.53 -27.98 -3.83
CA SER A 365 -2.58 -26.58 -3.38
C SER A 365 -3.94 -25.96 -3.66
N THR A 366 -4.56 -25.37 -2.63
CA THR A 366 -5.80 -24.58 -2.76
C THR A 366 -5.56 -23.20 -3.36
N ASP A 367 -4.30 -22.86 -3.66
CA ASP A 367 -3.92 -21.62 -4.36
C ASP A 367 -3.87 -21.79 -5.89
N LEU A 368 -4.20 -22.97 -6.43
CA LEU A 368 -4.38 -23.16 -7.87
C LEU A 368 -5.47 -22.22 -8.42
N PRO A 369 -5.22 -21.46 -9.51
CA PRO A 369 -6.18 -20.48 -10.03
C PRO A 369 -7.59 -21.03 -10.30
N CYS A 370 -7.69 -22.27 -10.80
CA CYS A 370 -8.99 -22.92 -11.05
C CYS A 370 -9.82 -23.20 -9.78
N LEU A 371 -9.20 -23.18 -8.60
CA LEU A 371 -9.84 -23.42 -7.31
C LEU A 371 -10.09 -22.12 -6.53
N HIS A 372 -9.71 -20.96 -7.06
CA HIS A 372 -9.92 -19.69 -6.36
C HIS A 372 -11.42 -19.40 -6.20
N PRO A 373 -11.86 -18.94 -5.02
CA PRO A 373 -13.24 -18.55 -4.81
C PRO A 373 -13.55 -17.23 -5.54
N LEU A 374 -14.83 -16.92 -5.76
CA LEU A 374 -15.23 -15.68 -6.42
C LEU A 374 -14.91 -14.45 -5.57
N ASP A 375 -15.06 -14.55 -4.25
CA ASP A 375 -14.85 -13.51 -3.25
C ASP A 375 -13.38 -13.42 -2.81
N CYS A 376 -12.46 -13.36 -3.78
CA CYS A 376 -11.07 -13.05 -3.50
C CYS A 376 -10.45 -12.12 -4.55
N VAL A 377 -9.27 -11.60 -4.20
CA VAL A 377 -8.36 -10.91 -5.10
C VAL A 377 -7.18 -11.83 -5.40
N ALA A 378 -7.03 -12.22 -6.66
CA ALA A 378 -5.94 -13.08 -7.12
C ALA A 378 -4.72 -12.24 -7.55
N TYR A 379 -3.54 -12.71 -7.18
CA TYR A 379 -2.24 -12.11 -7.55
C TYR A 379 -1.29 -13.21 -8.03
N PRO A 380 -0.36 -12.94 -8.97
CA PRO A 380 0.81 -13.80 -9.12
C PRO A 380 1.55 -13.88 -7.78
N GLY A 381 1.99 -12.72 -7.31
CA GLY A 381 2.57 -12.44 -6.01
C GLY A 381 2.34 -10.96 -5.66
N THR A 382 2.66 -10.57 -4.44
CA THR A 382 2.55 -9.19 -3.94
C THR A 382 3.89 -8.46 -4.01
N HIS A 383 3.98 -7.27 -3.41
CA HIS A 383 5.22 -6.52 -3.22
C HIS A 383 6.25 -7.24 -2.32
N ASP A 384 5.82 -8.20 -1.49
CA ASP A 384 6.69 -9.01 -0.63
C ASP A 384 7.24 -10.25 -1.32
N ASN A 385 6.59 -10.67 -2.41
CA ASN A 385 7.03 -11.81 -3.21
C ASN A 385 8.15 -11.38 -4.19
N ASP A 386 8.86 -12.38 -4.72
CA ASP A 386 9.74 -12.11 -5.85
C ASP A 386 8.90 -11.82 -7.12
N THR A 387 9.53 -11.25 -8.13
CA THR A 387 8.95 -11.23 -9.49
C THR A 387 8.67 -12.67 -9.95
N THR A 388 7.73 -12.88 -10.88
CA THR A 388 7.47 -14.21 -11.43
C THR A 388 8.73 -14.85 -12.04
N VAL A 389 9.56 -14.04 -12.72
CA VAL A 389 10.85 -14.51 -13.26
C VAL A 389 11.82 -14.92 -12.16
N GLY A 390 11.92 -14.14 -11.08
CA GLY A 390 12.75 -14.47 -9.92
C GLY A 390 12.24 -15.70 -9.15
N TRP A 391 10.93 -15.78 -8.93
CA TRP A 391 10.23 -16.90 -8.30
C TRP A 391 10.47 -18.20 -9.06
N TRP A 392 10.30 -18.22 -10.37
CA TRP A 392 10.56 -19.41 -11.19
C TRP A 392 11.99 -19.94 -11.05
N ARG A 393 12.97 -19.03 -10.99
CA ARG A 393 14.39 -19.37 -10.80
C ARG A 393 14.65 -20.01 -9.43
N SER A 394 13.85 -19.70 -8.40
CA SER A 394 14.00 -20.29 -7.06
C SER A 394 13.19 -21.57 -6.84
N LEU A 395 12.28 -21.92 -7.75
CA LEU A 395 11.46 -23.12 -7.61
C LEU A 395 12.27 -24.43 -7.65
N PRO A 396 11.90 -25.46 -6.88
CA PRO A 396 12.35 -26.83 -7.11
C PRO A 396 11.93 -27.36 -8.49
N ALA A 397 12.66 -28.35 -9.03
CA ALA A 397 12.37 -28.92 -10.35
C ALA A 397 10.94 -29.48 -10.49
N ALA A 398 10.43 -30.16 -9.45
CA ALA A 398 9.07 -30.68 -9.44
C ALA A 398 8.00 -29.56 -9.47
N ALA A 399 8.26 -28.43 -8.82
CA ALA A 399 7.35 -27.28 -8.85
C ALA A 399 7.34 -26.61 -10.23
N ARG A 400 8.51 -26.50 -10.89
CA ARG A 400 8.60 -26.02 -12.28
C ARG A 400 7.83 -26.90 -13.25
N ALA A 401 7.93 -28.22 -13.12
CA ALA A 401 7.19 -29.17 -13.95
C ALA A 401 5.67 -29.03 -13.78
N ARG A 402 5.20 -28.86 -12.53
CA ARG A 402 3.78 -28.61 -12.25
C ARG A 402 3.27 -27.31 -12.87
N TYR A 403 4.01 -26.21 -12.72
CA TYR A 403 3.64 -24.94 -13.36
C TYR A 403 3.60 -25.09 -14.89
N ALA A 404 4.63 -25.67 -15.51
CA ALA A 404 4.68 -25.88 -16.96
C ALA A 404 3.45 -26.68 -17.45
N SER A 405 3.11 -27.76 -16.74
CA SER A 405 1.93 -28.58 -17.05
C SER A 405 0.63 -27.78 -16.90
N TYR A 406 0.50 -26.97 -15.83
CA TYR A 406 -0.69 -26.17 -15.57
C TYR A 406 -0.95 -25.11 -16.65
N VAL A 407 0.11 -24.45 -17.14
CA VAL A 407 0.00 -23.45 -18.20
C VAL A 407 0.02 -24.06 -19.61
N GLY A 408 -0.01 -25.39 -19.73
CA GLY A 408 -0.06 -26.10 -21.00
C GLY A 408 1.24 -26.06 -21.82
N ALA A 409 2.38 -25.79 -21.20
CA ALA A 409 3.68 -25.83 -21.87
C ALA A 409 4.21 -27.26 -21.96
N ALA A 410 4.78 -27.66 -23.09
CA ALA A 410 5.34 -29.00 -23.29
C ALA A 410 6.59 -29.26 -22.43
N SER A 411 7.24 -28.19 -21.96
CA SER A 411 8.38 -28.30 -21.02
C SER A 411 8.57 -27.04 -20.17
N PRO A 412 9.31 -27.14 -19.06
CA PRO A 412 9.78 -25.97 -18.32
C PRO A 412 10.58 -24.97 -19.16
N LEU A 413 11.28 -25.42 -20.22
CA LEU A 413 12.04 -24.54 -21.11
C LEU A 413 11.13 -23.67 -21.97
N GLU A 414 10.03 -24.24 -22.45
CA GLU A 414 9.01 -23.52 -23.20
C GLU A 414 8.27 -22.53 -22.29
N ALA A 415 7.84 -22.97 -21.10
CA ALA A 415 7.22 -22.11 -20.10
C ALA A 415 8.10 -20.91 -19.74
N ARG A 416 9.44 -21.06 -19.78
CA ARG A 416 10.39 -19.96 -19.55
C ARG A 416 10.28 -18.83 -20.57
N ARG A 417 9.94 -19.13 -21.85
CA ARG A 417 9.88 -18.14 -22.94
C ARG A 417 8.73 -17.16 -22.78
N THR A 418 7.62 -17.63 -22.21
CA THR A 418 6.40 -16.83 -21.98
C THR A 418 6.10 -16.66 -20.49
N LEU A 419 7.08 -16.90 -19.61
CA LEU A 419 6.89 -17.13 -18.18
C LEU A 419 5.97 -16.11 -17.50
N ALA A 420 6.34 -14.82 -17.58
CA ALA A 420 5.58 -13.76 -16.94
C ALA A 420 4.20 -13.62 -17.59
N HIS A 421 4.12 -13.70 -18.92
CA HIS A 421 2.86 -13.64 -19.65
C HIS A 421 1.90 -14.79 -19.26
N SER A 422 2.37 -16.03 -19.24
CA SER A 422 1.56 -17.21 -18.84
C SER A 422 1.07 -17.11 -17.39
N MET A 423 1.88 -16.56 -16.48
CA MET A 423 1.46 -16.31 -15.10
C MET A 423 0.37 -15.22 -15.01
N VAL A 424 0.52 -14.15 -15.80
CA VAL A 424 -0.51 -13.11 -15.92
C VAL A 424 -1.81 -13.71 -16.46
N GLN A 425 -1.77 -14.50 -17.52
CA GLN A 425 -2.95 -15.18 -18.07
C GLN A 425 -3.60 -16.11 -17.03
N ALA A 426 -2.82 -16.96 -16.36
CA ALA A 426 -3.33 -17.86 -15.33
C ALA A 426 -4.03 -17.10 -14.18
N THR A 427 -3.49 -15.93 -13.81
CA THR A 427 -4.11 -15.07 -12.79
C THR A 427 -5.41 -14.44 -13.32
N LEU A 428 -5.42 -13.93 -14.55
CA LEU A 428 -6.62 -13.34 -15.15
C LEU A 428 -7.73 -14.39 -15.38
N GLN A 429 -7.38 -15.64 -15.70
CA GLN A 429 -8.32 -16.73 -15.90
C GLN A 429 -8.96 -17.26 -14.60
N SER A 430 -8.41 -16.91 -13.43
CA SER A 430 -9.00 -17.24 -12.14
C SER A 430 -10.50 -16.83 -12.04
N PRO A 431 -11.36 -17.61 -11.36
CA PRO A 431 -12.71 -17.21 -11.02
C PRO A 431 -12.78 -15.95 -10.14
N ALA A 432 -11.69 -15.60 -9.44
CA ALA A 432 -11.58 -14.42 -8.59
C ALA A 432 -12.12 -13.16 -9.27
N ARG A 433 -13.00 -12.42 -8.58
CA ARG A 433 -13.59 -11.20 -9.13
C ARG A 433 -12.57 -10.11 -9.38
N THR A 434 -11.47 -10.06 -8.65
CA THR A 434 -10.40 -9.11 -8.95
C THR A 434 -9.10 -9.88 -9.17
N ALA A 435 -8.40 -9.58 -10.26
CA ALA A 435 -7.05 -10.07 -10.51
C ALA A 435 -6.11 -8.85 -10.58
N ILE A 436 -5.07 -8.84 -9.76
CA ILE A 436 -4.10 -7.74 -9.70
C ILE A 436 -2.70 -8.28 -9.95
N VAL A 437 -2.00 -7.64 -10.88
CA VAL A 437 -0.65 -8.04 -11.32
C VAL A 437 0.33 -6.92 -11.00
N ALA A 438 1.48 -7.27 -10.42
CA ALA A 438 2.55 -6.29 -10.17
C ALA A 438 3.13 -5.78 -11.49
N MET A 439 3.46 -4.50 -11.58
CA MET A 439 4.00 -3.91 -12.82
C MET A 439 5.28 -4.60 -13.30
N GLN A 440 6.09 -5.13 -12.38
CA GLN A 440 7.26 -5.94 -12.69
C GLN A 440 6.93 -7.19 -13.51
N ASP A 441 5.79 -7.84 -13.24
CA ASP A 441 5.35 -9.03 -13.97
C ASP A 441 4.80 -8.66 -15.35
N HIS A 442 4.08 -7.55 -15.48
CA HIS A 442 3.70 -7.03 -16.81
C HIS A 442 4.93 -6.75 -17.68
N LEU A 443 6.00 -6.21 -17.08
CA LEU A 443 7.26 -5.91 -17.76
C LEU A 443 8.19 -7.13 -17.90
N GLY A 444 7.82 -8.30 -17.35
CA GLY A 444 8.66 -9.50 -17.41
C GLY A 444 10.03 -9.35 -16.72
N LEU A 445 10.13 -8.50 -15.70
CA LEU A 445 11.39 -8.22 -15.01
C LEU A 445 11.79 -9.35 -14.07
N ASP A 446 13.09 -9.44 -13.81
CA ASP A 446 13.65 -10.41 -12.88
C ASP A 446 13.76 -9.88 -11.45
N ARG A 447 14.37 -10.68 -10.57
CA ARG A 447 14.47 -10.39 -9.13
C ARG A 447 15.13 -9.05 -8.79
N SER A 448 15.90 -8.45 -9.71
CA SER A 448 16.46 -7.11 -9.51
C SER A 448 15.37 -6.04 -9.34
N ALA A 449 14.15 -6.33 -9.81
CA ALA A 449 12.98 -5.47 -9.69
C ALA A 449 12.09 -5.76 -8.47
N ARG A 450 12.48 -6.70 -7.60
CA ARG A 450 11.71 -7.05 -6.41
C ARG A 450 11.55 -5.83 -5.48
N MET A 451 10.32 -5.58 -5.01
CA MET A 451 10.01 -4.40 -4.21
C MET A 451 10.47 -4.55 -2.75
N ASN A 452 10.18 -5.69 -2.13
CA ASN A 452 10.57 -6.00 -0.76
C ASN A 452 10.96 -7.47 -0.58
N VAL A 453 11.89 -7.69 0.35
CA VAL A 453 12.22 -9.00 0.92
C VAL A 453 11.93 -8.92 2.42
N PRO A 454 10.82 -9.54 2.88
CA PRO A 454 10.46 -9.56 4.30
C PRO A 454 11.63 -9.98 5.20
N GLY A 455 11.75 -9.32 6.36
CA GLY A 455 12.85 -9.54 7.30
C GLY A 455 14.18 -8.86 6.94
N LYS A 456 14.34 -8.24 5.77
CA LYS A 456 15.52 -7.42 5.44
C LYS A 456 15.28 -5.94 5.74
N GLY A 457 16.07 -5.35 6.63
CA GLY A 457 15.84 -3.99 7.13
C GLY A 457 16.32 -2.82 6.23
N THR A 458 17.18 -3.05 5.24
CA THR A 458 17.71 -1.98 4.37
C THR A 458 17.66 -2.34 2.88
N LYS A 459 17.75 -1.32 2.03
CA LYS A 459 17.77 -1.42 0.55
C LYS A 459 16.48 -1.97 -0.08
N GLN A 460 15.35 -1.96 0.65
CA GLN A 460 14.02 -2.30 0.15
C GLN A 460 13.26 -1.05 -0.31
N TRP A 461 12.15 -1.21 -1.02
CA TRP A 461 11.26 -0.10 -1.42
C TRP A 461 11.91 0.88 -2.40
N ARG A 462 12.77 0.36 -3.28
CA ARG A 462 13.60 1.16 -4.19
C ARG A 462 13.35 0.91 -5.67
N TRP A 463 12.61 -0.13 -6.03
CA TRP A 463 12.39 -0.38 -7.46
C TRP A 463 11.56 0.75 -8.09
N ARG A 464 11.94 1.14 -9.31
CA ARG A 464 11.23 2.10 -10.13
C ARG A 464 11.09 1.57 -11.56
N MET A 465 9.96 1.87 -12.18
CA MET A 465 9.72 1.65 -13.58
C MET A 465 10.60 2.59 -14.40
N ALA A 466 11.16 2.09 -15.52
CA ALA A 466 11.93 2.94 -16.43
C ALA A 466 11.00 3.92 -17.19
N PRO A 467 11.47 5.12 -17.56
CA PRO A 467 10.63 6.13 -18.21
C PRO A 467 9.90 5.65 -19.47
N ASP A 468 10.57 4.88 -20.34
CA ASP A 468 9.98 4.36 -21.58
C ASP A 468 9.31 2.99 -21.44
N ALA A 469 9.22 2.44 -20.22
CA ALA A 469 8.72 1.08 -19.99
C ALA A 469 7.27 0.89 -20.48
N LEU A 470 6.42 1.92 -20.36
CA LEU A 470 5.05 1.87 -20.84
C LEU A 470 4.95 1.83 -22.37
N ARG A 471 5.91 2.42 -23.10
CA ARG A 471 5.95 2.39 -24.57
C ARG A 471 6.29 0.99 -25.09
N GLY A 472 7.07 0.23 -24.32
CA GLY A 472 7.40 -1.16 -24.62
C GLY A 472 6.28 -2.15 -24.32
N LEU A 473 5.23 -1.74 -23.60
CA LEU A 473 4.06 -2.56 -23.32
C LEU A 473 2.94 -2.22 -24.30
N ASP A 474 2.60 -3.17 -25.18
CA ASP A 474 1.42 -3.02 -26.02
C ASP A 474 0.14 -3.12 -25.16
N ALA A 475 -0.40 -1.95 -24.83
CA ALA A 475 -1.66 -1.81 -24.11
C ALA A 475 -2.82 -2.52 -24.83
N THR A 476 -2.77 -2.65 -26.16
CA THR A 476 -3.79 -3.36 -26.95
C THR A 476 -3.79 -4.84 -26.64
N THR A 477 -2.61 -5.49 -26.69
CA THR A 477 -2.44 -6.91 -26.31
C THR A 477 -2.86 -7.17 -24.86
N MET A 478 -2.50 -6.26 -23.94
CA MET A 478 -2.95 -6.38 -22.54
C MET A 478 -4.47 -6.28 -22.42
N ARG A 479 -5.09 -5.32 -23.12
CA ARG A 479 -6.54 -5.14 -23.16
C ARG A 479 -7.25 -6.38 -23.74
N HIS A 480 -6.71 -7.01 -24.78
CA HIS A 480 -7.25 -8.25 -25.33
C HIS A 480 -7.28 -9.37 -24.27
N SER A 481 -6.24 -9.48 -23.45
CA SER A 481 -6.18 -10.47 -22.35
C SER A 481 -7.24 -10.20 -21.27
N VAL A 482 -7.45 -8.93 -20.92
CA VAL A 482 -8.51 -8.51 -20.00
C VAL A 482 -9.90 -8.81 -20.58
N PHE A 483 -10.10 -8.55 -21.87
CA PHE A 483 -11.38 -8.81 -22.55
C PHE A 483 -11.67 -10.30 -22.66
N ALA A 484 -10.68 -11.11 -23.09
CA ALA A 484 -10.80 -12.56 -23.21
C ALA A 484 -11.12 -13.25 -21.88
N THR A 485 -10.84 -12.61 -20.75
CA THR A 485 -11.13 -13.12 -19.40
C THR A 485 -12.32 -12.43 -18.72
N ALA A 486 -13.10 -11.65 -19.48
CA ALA A 486 -14.31 -10.92 -19.07
C ALA A 486 -14.07 -9.99 -17.87
N ARG A 487 -13.03 -9.13 -17.93
CA ARG A 487 -12.60 -8.23 -16.84
C ARG A 487 -12.66 -6.73 -17.16
N VAL A 488 -13.36 -6.33 -18.23
CA VAL A 488 -13.51 -4.93 -18.69
C VAL A 488 -14.65 -4.22 -17.97
#